data_AF-A0A6B0XYQ1-F1
#
_entry.id   AF-A0A6B0XYQ1-F1
#
_cell.length_a   1.000
_cell.length_b   1.000
_cell.length_c   1.000
_cell.angle_alpha   90.00
_cell.angle_beta   90.00
_cell.angle_gamma   90.00
#
_symmetry.space_group_name_H-M   'P 1'
#
loop_
_entity.id
_entity.type
_entity.pdbx_description
1 polymer ?
#
loop_
_entity_poly.entity_id
_entity_poly.type
_entity_poly.pdbx_seq_one_letter_code
_entity_poly.pdbx_strand_id
1 'polypeptide(L)'
;MLDLKLLGQSGEKQTRTTQVRHGDSLSALIDRATTALGVKRSVFLRNAIAKEAQRVIDGSSRHVLTADDASRFAAALDKPPAPTPRALKAAASYRRRVASAD
;
A
#
# COMPACT_ATOMS: atom_id res chain seq x y z
N MET A 1 20.94 0.47 -7.47
CA MET A 1 21.06 -0.99 -7.68
C MET A 1 19.80 -1.61 -7.09
N LEU A 2 18.97 -2.29 -7.88
CA LEU A 2 17.73 -2.91 -7.37
C LEU A 2 18.11 -4.04 -6.42
N ASP A 3 17.81 -3.87 -5.13
CA ASP A 3 18.14 -4.85 -4.10
C ASP A 3 17.10 -5.99 -4.11
N LEU A 4 17.17 -6.82 -5.15
CA LEU A 4 16.30 -7.99 -5.37
C LEU A 4 16.44 -9.07 -4.28
N LYS A 5 17.42 -8.92 -3.37
CA LYS A 5 17.71 -9.88 -2.30
C LYS A 5 16.76 -9.78 -1.11
N LEU A 6 16.14 -8.63 -0.86
CA LEU A 6 15.40 -8.38 0.40
C LEU A 6 14.01 -9.06 0.46
N LEU A 7 13.33 -9.29 -0.67
CA LEU A 7 11.96 -9.85 -0.66
C LEU A 7 11.93 -11.38 -0.84
N GLY A 8 13.05 -11.99 -1.20
CA GLY A 8 13.20 -13.45 -1.26
C GLY A 8 13.47 -14.12 0.09
N GLN A 9 13.60 -13.33 1.16
CA GLN A 9 13.96 -13.78 2.51
C GLN A 9 12.79 -13.68 3.51
N SER A 10 11.54 -13.64 3.07
CA SER A 10 10.48 -14.05 4.00
C SER A 10 10.69 -15.54 4.26
N GLY A 11 11.04 -15.93 5.49
CA GLY A 11 11.12 -17.33 5.91
C GLY A 11 9.78 -18.08 5.86
N GLU A 12 8.78 -17.49 5.21
CA GLU A 12 7.44 -18.00 5.08
C GLU A 12 7.35 -19.03 3.95
N LYS A 13 6.71 -20.16 4.23
CA LYS A 13 6.50 -21.21 3.23
C LYS A 13 5.51 -20.73 2.17
N GLN A 14 5.95 -20.76 0.91
CA GLN A 14 5.13 -20.41 -0.27
C GLN A 14 4.10 -21.51 -0.56
N THR A 15 2.92 -21.43 0.08
CA THR A 15 1.85 -22.44 -0.01
C THR A 15 0.68 -22.04 -0.91
N ARG A 16 0.63 -20.79 -1.36
CA ARG A 16 -0.46 -20.24 -2.20
C ARG A 16 0.02 -20.05 -3.63
N THR A 17 -0.89 -20.26 -4.57
CA THR A 17 -0.62 -20.17 -6.01
C THR A 17 -1.56 -19.17 -6.66
N THR A 18 -1.01 -18.31 -7.52
CA THR A 18 -1.76 -17.39 -8.38
C THR A 18 -1.38 -17.67 -9.83
N GLN A 19 -2.37 -17.91 -10.68
CA GLN A 19 -2.18 -18.18 -12.11
C GLN A 19 -2.53 -16.92 -12.91
N VAL A 20 -1.63 -16.51 -13.80
CA VAL A 20 -1.82 -15.35 -14.67
C VAL A 20 -1.58 -15.77 -16.11
N ARG A 21 -2.59 -15.62 -16.96
CA ARG A 21 -2.45 -15.81 -18.41
C ARG A 21 -1.99 -14.49 -19.03
N HIS A 22 -1.01 -14.56 -19.92
CA HIS A 22 -0.49 -13.41 -20.65
C HIS A 22 -0.10 -13.79 -22.07
N GLY A 23 -0.01 -12.79 -22.96
CA GLY A 23 0.44 -12.98 -24.34
C GLY A 23 1.97 -13.08 -24.48
N ASP A 24 2.40 -13.30 -25.72
CA ASP A 24 3.80 -13.52 -26.07
C ASP A 24 4.68 -12.28 -25.83
N SER A 25 4.14 -11.09 -26.05
CA SER A 25 4.86 -9.83 -25.83
C SER A 25 5.32 -9.66 -24.39
N LEU A 26 4.43 -9.94 -23.41
CA LEU A 26 4.78 -9.89 -22.00
C LEU A 26 5.75 -11.02 -21.63
N SER A 27 5.58 -12.20 -22.21
CA SER A 27 6.50 -13.33 -22.02
C SER A 27 7.93 -12.95 -22.42
N ALA A 28 8.12 -12.35 -23.60
CA ALA A 28 9.41 -11.91 -24.09
C ALA A 28 10.05 -10.82 -23.20
N LEU A 29 9.25 -9.89 -22.66
CA LEU A 29 9.74 -8.87 -21.73
C LEU A 29 10.19 -9.49 -20.40
N ILE A 30 9.43 -10.43 -19.84
CA ILE A 30 9.79 -11.15 -18.62
C ILE A 30 11.10 -11.90 -18.82
N ASP A 31 11.23 -12.60 -19.95
CA ASP A 31 12.44 -13.36 -20.29
C ASP A 31 13.66 -12.46 -20.33
N ARG A 32 13.60 -11.37 -21.10
CA ARG A 32 14.69 -10.40 -21.18
C ARG A 32 15.06 -9.82 -19.83
N ALA A 33 14.08 -9.47 -19.00
CA ALA A 33 14.32 -8.94 -17.65
C ALA A 33 14.99 -9.97 -16.74
N THR A 34 14.53 -11.22 -16.76
CA THR A 34 15.07 -12.29 -15.94
C THR A 34 16.50 -12.67 -16.35
N THR A 35 16.79 -12.68 -17.65
CA THR A 35 18.14 -12.86 -18.18
C THR A 35 19.06 -11.71 -17.75
N ALA A 36 18.63 -10.47 -17.90
CA ALA A 36 19.44 -9.30 -17.53
C ALA A 36 19.75 -9.25 -16.02
N LEU A 37 18.83 -9.74 -15.19
CA LEU A 37 19.00 -9.76 -13.73
C LEU A 37 19.63 -11.07 -13.21
N GLY A 38 19.78 -12.10 -14.04
CA GLY A 38 20.29 -13.41 -13.63
C GLY A 38 19.42 -14.14 -12.62
N VAL A 39 18.09 -13.94 -12.67
CA VAL A 39 17.13 -14.51 -11.70
C VAL A 39 16.12 -15.43 -12.37
N LYS A 40 15.54 -16.37 -11.62
CA LYS A 40 14.44 -17.23 -12.11
C LYS A 40 13.17 -16.39 -12.34
N ARG A 41 12.38 -16.73 -13.36
CA ARG A 41 11.06 -16.08 -13.64
C ARG A 41 10.17 -15.97 -12.41
N SER A 42 10.05 -17.05 -11.63
CA SER A 42 9.20 -17.05 -10.43
C SER A 42 9.67 -16.09 -9.35
N VAL A 43 10.99 -15.90 -9.18
CA VAL A 43 11.56 -14.93 -8.25
C VAL A 43 11.27 -13.51 -8.74
N PHE A 44 11.51 -13.25 -10.03
CA PHE A 44 11.23 -11.96 -10.65
C PHE A 44 9.75 -11.56 -10.51
N LEU A 45 8.83 -12.45 -10.88
CA LEU A 45 7.39 -12.19 -10.85
C LEU A 45 6.89 -11.95 -9.43
N ARG A 46 7.30 -12.76 -8.45
CA ARG A 46 6.92 -12.53 -7.04
C ARG A 46 7.40 -11.17 -6.54
N ASN A 47 8.64 -10.80 -6.83
CA ASN A 47 9.18 -9.52 -6.41
C ASN A 47 8.48 -8.34 -7.10
N ALA A 48 8.17 -8.47 -8.39
CA ALA A 48 7.43 -7.46 -9.14
C ALA A 48 6.02 -7.26 -8.56
N ILE A 49 5.30 -8.36 -8.30
CA ILE A 49 3.95 -8.33 -7.72
C ILE A 49 3.98 -7.74 -6.30
N ALA A 50 4.92 -8.17 -5.44
CA ALA A 50 5.05 -7.63 -4.09
C ALA A 50 5.34 -6.13 -4.09
N LYS A 51 6.27 -5.69 -4.94
CA LYS A 51 6.61 -4.27 -5.10
C LYS A 51 5.40 -3.46 -5.56
N GLU A 52 4.65 -3.98 -6.52
CA GLU A 52 3.47 -3.30 -7.06
C GLU A 52 2.35 -3.21 -6.04
N ALA A 53 2.06 -4.31 -5.34
CA ALA A 53 1.07 -4.34 -4.27
C ALA A 53 1.41 -3.33 -3.17
N GLN A 54 2.67 -3.28 -2.73
CA GLN A 54 3.11 -2.30 -1.74
C GLN A 54 2.96 -0.87 -2.25
N ARG A 55 3.31 -0.59 -3.51
CA ARG A 55 3.13 0.73 -4.12
C ARG A 55 1.67 1.19 -4.11
N VAL A 56 0.74 0.29 -4.43
CA VAL A 56 -0.71 0.59 -4.43
C VAL A 56 -1.21 0.85 -3.00
N ILE A 57 -0.79 0.04 -2.04
CA ILE A 57 -1.14 0.22 -0.62
C ILE A 57 -0.59 1.56 -0.11
N ASP A 58 0.68 1.87 -0.37
CA ASP A 58 1.28 3.12 0.06
C ASP A 58 0.62 4.33 -0.61
N GLY A 59 0.31 4.25 -1.91
CA GLY A 59 -0.36 5.32 -2.65
C GLY A 59 -1.78 5.61 -2.17
N SER A 60 -2.48 4.61 -1.62
CA SER A 60 -3.83 4.79 -1.08
C SER A 60 -3.86 5.17 0.40
N SER A 61 -2.81 4.81 1.17
CA SER A 61 -2.75 5.05 2.61
C SER A 61 -1.95 6.29 3.02
N ARG A 62 -1.11 6.83 2.12
CA ARG A 62 -0.25 7.98 2.42
C ARG A 62 -0.71 9.21 1.66
N HIS A 63 -0.81 10.32 2.38
CA HIS A 63 -1.08 11.62 1.79
C HIS A 63 0.19 12.47 1.86
N VAL A 64 0.62 13.01 0.72
CA VAL A 64 1.70 14.00 0.68
C VAL A 64 1.07 15.37 0.84
N LEU A 65 1.36 16.02 1.95
CA LEU A 65 0.90 17.38 2.23
C LEU A 65 1.78 18.40 1.51
N THR A 66 1.18 19.51 1.07
CA THR A 66 1.96 20.70 0.71
C THR A 66 2.66 21.25 1.95
N ALA A 67 3.67 22.12 1.77
CA ALA A 67 4.36 22.71 2.92
C ALA A 67 3.42 23.51 3.84
N ASP A 68 2.45 24.23 3.25
CA ASP A 68 1.43 24.98 4.00
C ASP A 68 0.49 24.04 4.77
N ASP A 69 -0.02 22.99 4.12
CA ASP A 69 -0.88 22.00 4.78
C ASP A 69 -0.13 21.25 5.90
N ALA A 70 1.14 20.91 5.69
CA ALA A 70 1.98 20.26 6.69
C ALA A 70 2.20 21.16 7.92
N SER A 71 2.44 22.46 7.71
CA SER A 71 2.59 23.43 8.80
C SER A 71 1.29 23.57 9.61
N ARG A 72 0.15 23.68 8.93
CA ARG A 72 -1.17 23.74 9.59
C ARG A 72 -1.50 22.47 10.34
N PHE A 73 -1.20 21.32 9.75
CA PHE A 73 -1.41 20.02 10.38
C PHE A 73 -0.54 19.87 11.64
N ALA A 74 0.75 20.20 11.58
CA ALA A 74 1.64 20.16 12.73
C ALA A 74 1.16 21.08 13.87
N ALA A 75 0.79 22.33 13.55
CA ALA A 75 0.26 23.26 14.54
C ALA A 75 -1.05 22.75 15.19
N ALA A 76 -1.88 22.03 14.45
CA ALA A 76 -3.10 21.40 14.97
C ALA A 76 -2.83 20.20 15.89
N LEU A 77 -1.68 19.52 15.77
CA LEU A 77 -1.26 18.48 16.72
C LEU A 77 -0.84 19.08 18.06
N ASP A 78 -0.07 20.17 18.02
CA ASP A 78 0.41 20.87 19.22
C ASP A 78 -0.72 21.63 19.93
N LYS A 79 -1.62 22.23 19.15
CA LYS A 79 -2.81 22.94 19.66
C LYS A 79 -4.06 22.45 18.94
N PRO A 80 -4.67 21.36 19.42
CA PRO A 80 -5.88 20.82 18.84
C PRO A 80 -7.01 21.86 18.79
N PRO A 81 -7.67 22.05 17.63
CA PRO A 81 -8.79 22.96 17.54
C PRO A 81 -10.00 22.41 18.31
N ALA A 82 -10.81 23.32 18.86
CA ALA A 82 -12.05 22.93 19.50
C ALA A 82 -12.99 22.24 18.47
N PRO A 83 -13.68 21.15 18.84
CA PRO A 83 -14.63 20.50 17.95
C PRO A 83 -15.74 21.46 17.51
N THR A 84 -16.09 21.42 16.23
CA THR A 84 -17.20 22.24 15.73
C THR A 84 -18.56 21.72 16.25
N PRO A 85 -19.60 22.57 16.35
CA PRO A 85 -20.94 22.12 16.72
C PRO A 85 -21.47 20.98 15.83
N ARG A 86 -21.12 21.01 14.53
CA ARG A 86 -21.47 19.95 13.58
C ARG A 86 -20.78 18.63 13.92
N ALA A 87 -19.49 18.66 14.27
CA ALA A 87 -18.74 17.47 14.68
C ALA A 87 -19.33 16.85 15.97
N LEU A 88 -19.69 17.68 16.96
CA LEU A 88 -20.34 17.23 18.19
C LEU A 88 -21.69 16.55 17.93
N LYS A 89 -22.53 17.14 17.07
CA LYS A 89 -23.83 16.58 16.69
C LYS A 89 -23.67 15.25 15.93
N ALA A 90 -22.67 15.15 15.05
CA ALA A 90 -22.36 13.92 14.33
C ALA A 90 -21.92 12.80 15.29
N ALA A 91 -21.01 13.10 16.23
CA ALA A 91 -20.55 12.14 17.24
C ALA A 91 -21.69 11.65 18.15
N ALA A 92 -22.61 12.53 18.56
CA ALA A 92 -23.79 12.15 19.34
C ALA A 92 -24.77 11.28 18.53
N SER A 93 -24.90 11.53 17.23
CA SER A 93 -25.76 10.72 16.34
C SER A 93 -25.15 9.35 16.07
N TYR A 94 -23.83 9.27 15.88
CA TYR A 94 -23.12 7.99 15.74
C TYR A 94 -23.26 7.12 16.99
N ARG A 95 -23.02 7.68 18.19
CA ARG A 95 -23.18 6.95 19.46
C ARG A 95 -24.57 6.34 19.62
N ARG A 96 -25.62 7.07 19.25
CA ARG A 96 -26.99 6.56 19.29
C ARG A 96 -27.22 5.39 18.35
N ARG A 97 -26.68 5.45 17.12
CA ARG A 97 -26.82 4.37 16.13
C ARG A 97 -26.09 3.09 16.52
N VAL A 98 -24.87 3.21 17.05
CA VAL A 98 -24.08 2.05 17.49
C VAL A 98 -24.71 1.40 18.71
N ALA A 99 -25.18 2.20 19.68
CA ALA A 99 -25.85 1.68 20.88
C ALA A 99 -27.24 1.06 20.61
N SER A 100 -27.86 1.37 19.47
CA SER A 100 -29.15 0.80 19.05
C SER A 100 -29.00 -0.30 17.99
N ALA A 101 -27.78 -0.76 17.71
CA ALA A 101 -27.47 -1.78 16.71
C ALA A 101 -27.20 -3.17 17.32
N ASP A 102 -27.34 -3.31 18.64
CA ASP A 102 -27.58 -4.58 19.35
C ASP A 102 -29.08 -4.78 19.57
#